data_AF-A0ABD1E3Z4-F1
#
_entry.id   AF-A0ABD1E3Z4-F1
#
_cell.length_a   1.000
_cell.length_b   1.000
_cell.length_c   1.000
_cell.angle_alpha   90.00
_cell.angle_beta   90.00
_cell.angle_gamma   90.00
#
_symmetry.space_group_name_H-M   'P 1'
#
loop_
_entity.id
_entity.type
_entity.pdbx_description
1 polymer ?
#
loop_
_entity_poly.entity_id
_entity_poly.type
_entity_poly.pdbx_seq_one_letter_code
_entity_poly.pdbx_strand_id
1 'polypeptide(L)'
;MNNNEFTDMLEAYFQSNKNSVETVRVYSARFPDREVPHRNKFSRLEQNLRIHGSFRKPKKINRDFNENTELNVLLKIEENPKTSLREVAEEMDSSKNVR
;
A
#
# COMPACT_ATOMS: atom_id res chain seq x y z
N MET A 1 -4.35 14.29 -2.04
CA MET A 1 -5.60 13.76 -1.46
C MET A 1 -5.44 13.29 -0.02
N ASN A 2 -6.21 13.91 0.87
CA ASN A 2 -6.29 13.62 2.31
C ASN A 2 -7.53 12.75 2.64
N ASN A 3 -7.76 12.44 3.93
CA ASN A 3 -8.89 11.61 4.35
C ASN A 3 -10.25 12.27 4.11
N ASN A 4 -10.36 13.60 4.26
CA ASN A 4 -11.61 14.32 4.01
C ASN A 4 -12.01 14.23 2.53
N GLU A 5 -11.05 14.42 1.63
CA GLU A 5 -11.28 14.25 0.20
C GLU A 5 -11.70 12.81 -0.17
N PHE A 6 -11.16 11.79 0.52
CA PHE A 6 -11.59 10.40 0.31
C PHE A 6 -13.01 10.13 0.82
N THR A 7 -13.41 10.75 1.93
CA THR A 7 -14.80 10.70 2.42
C THR A 7 -15.74 11.36 1.43
N ASP A 8 -15.41 12.55 0.93
CA ASP A 8 -16.20 13.28 -0.06
C ASP A 8 -16.34 12.48 -1.37
N MET A 9 -15.28 11.77 -1.79
CA MET A 9 -15.33 10.88 -2.95
C MET A 9 -16.31 9.72 -2.74
N LEU A 10 -16.35 9.13 -1.56
CA LEU A 10 -17.28 8.04 -1.25
C LEU A 10 -18.72 8.53 -1.17
N GLU A 11 -18.95 9.72 -0.63
CA GLU A 11 -20.28 10.32 -0.59
C GLU A 11 -20.83 10.50 -2.01
N ALA A 12 -20.02 11.08 -2.91
CA ALA A 12 -20.38 11.21 -4.33
C ALA A 12 -20.61 9.84 -4.99
N TYR A 13 -19.82 8.82 -4.63
CA TYR A 13 -19.94 7.46 -5.15
C TYR A 13 -21.26 6.79 -4.74
N PHE A 14 -21.68 6.96 -3.48
CA PHE A 14 -22.95 6.44 -3.00
C PHE A 14 -24.15 7.21 -3.55
N GLN A 15 -24.05 8.53 -3.67
CA GLN A 15 -25.08 9.36 -4.32
C GLN A 15 -25.29 8.98 -5.78
N SER A 16 -24.22 8.57 -6.46
CA SER A 16 -24.25 8.11 -7.84
C SER A 16 -24.65 6.65 -8.00
N ASN A 17 -25.23 6.01 -6.96
CA ASN A 17 -25.58 4.59 -6.93
C ASN A 17 -24.41 3.68 -7.37
N LYS A 18 -23.19 4.02 -6.96
CA LYS A 18 -21.94 3.31 -7.30
C LYS A 18 -21.58 3.31 -8.80
N ASN A 19 -22.21 4.15 -9.61
CA ASN A 19 -21.81 4.35 -10.99
C ASN A 19 -20.55 5.23 -11.04
N SER A 20 -19.42 4.61 -11.39
CA SER A 20 -18.11 5.30 -11.37
C SER A 20 -17.99 6.43 -12.39
N VAL A 21 -18.72 6.38 -13.51
CA VAL A 21 -18.70 7.45 -14.54
C VAL A 21 -19.48 8.65 -14.03
N GLU A 22 -20.67 8.41 -13.51
CA GLU A 22 -21.51 9.46 -12.94
C GLU A 22 -20.86 10.09 -11.71
N THR A 23 -20.20 9.27 -10.88
CA THR A 23 -19.47 9.75 -9.71
C THR A 23 -18.40 10.78 -10.07
N VAL A 24 -17.66 10.59 -11.17
CA VAL A 24 -16.67 11.57 -11.64
C VAL A 24 -17.33 12.90 -11.96
N ARG A 25 -18.48 12.87 -12.64
CA ARG A 25 -19.24 14.09 -12.99
C ARG A 25 -19.73 14.80 -11.74
N VAL A 26 -20.37 14.09 -10.83
CA VAL A 26 -20.89 14.64 -9.56
C VAL A 26 -19.75 15.21 -8.71
N TYR A 27 -18.63 14.48 -8.59
CA TYR A 27 -17.49 14.91 -7.78
C TYR A 27 -16.80 16.15 -8.36
N SER A 28 -16.55 16.18 -9.66
CA SER A 28 -15.93 17.33 -10.34
C SER A 28 -16.82 18.57 -10.33
N ALA A 29 -18.14 18.40 -10.44
CA ALA A 29 -19.09 19.51 -10.32
C ALA A 29 -19.17 20.07 -8.89
N ARG A 30 -19.08 19.20 -7.87
CA ARG A 30 -19.15 19.60 -6.46
C ARG A 30 -17.85 20.23 -5.95
N PHE A 31 -16.70 19.77 -6.43
CA PHE A 31 -15.38 20.22 -5.99
C PHE A 31 -14.50 20.62 -7.19
N PRO A 32 -14.79 21.77 -7.83
CA PRO A 32 -14.11 22.19 -9.05
C PRO A 32 -12.61 22.48 -8.86
N ASP A 33 -12.21 22.92 -7.66
CA ASP A 33 -10.81 23.26 -7.36
C ASP A 33 -9.94 22.04 -6.98
N ARG A 34 -10.52 20.82 -6.97
CA ARG A 34 -9.82 19.61 -6.55
C ARG A 34 -9.44 18.73 -7.74
N GLU A 35 -8.38 17.96 -7.57
CA GLU A 35 -7.96 16.96 -8.56
C GLU A 35 -9.06 15.91 -8.76
N VAL A 36 -9.49 15.73 -10.02
CA VAL A 36 -10.52 14.75 -10.37
C VAL A 36 -9.91 13.34 -10.39
N PRO A 37 -10.34 12.43 -9.49
CA PRO A 37 -9.80 11.08 -9.44
C PRO A 37 -10.24 10.22 -10.64
N HIS A 38 -9.40 9.25 -11.01
CA HIS A 38 -9.78 8.24 -11.99
C HIS A 38 -10.98 7.40 -11.51
N ARG A 39 -11.88 7.01 -12.42
CA ARG A 39 -13.14 6.28 -12.11
C ARG A 39 -12.96 5.04 -11.22
N ASN A 40 -11.86 4.31 -11.37
CA ASN A 40 -11.58 3.11 -10.56
C ASN A 40 -11.18 3.41 -9.11
N LYS A 41 -10.90 4.68 -8.77
CA LYS A 41 -10.46 5.06 -7.43
C LYS A 41 -11.60 4.97 -6.41
N PHE A 42 -12.82 5.29 -6.82
CA PHE A 42 -14.01 5.23 -5.95
C PHE A 42 -14.31 3.81 -5.47
N SER A 43 -14.37 2.84 -6.39
CA SER A 43 -14.59 1.43 -6.04
C SER A 43 -13.45 0.86 -5.20
N ARG A 44 -12.20 1.25 -5.47
CA ARG A 44 -11.04 0.88 -4.65
C ARG A 44 -11.10 1.46 -3.24
N LEU A 45 -11.59 2.68 -3.06
CA LEU A 45 -11.78 3.28 -1.72
C LEU A 45 -12.81 2.49 -0.92
N GLU A 46 -13.96 2.14 -1.52
CA GLU A 46 -14.95 1.28 -0.86
C GLU A 46 -14.33 -0.08 -0.49
N GLN A 47 -13.63 -0.71 -1.43
CA GLN A 47 -12.99 -1.99 -1.22
C GLN A 47 -11.95 -1.94 -0.09
N ASN A 48 -11.09 -0.93 -0.07
CA ASN A 48 -10.07 -0.78 0.97
C ASN A 48 -10.70 -0.60 2.35
N LEU A 49 -11.78 0.18 2.46
CA LEU A 49 -12.50 0.32 3.73
C LEU A 49 -13.11 -1.00 4.19
N ARG A 50 -13.73 -1.77 3.28
CA ARG A 50 -14.34 -3.06 3.63
C ARG A 50 -13.32 -4.12 4.04
N ILE A 51 -12.16 -4.17 3.38
CA ILE A 51 -11.14 -5.20 3.62
C ILE A 51 -10.18 -4.80 4.75
N HIS A 52 -9.80 -3.53 4.82
CA HIS A 52 -8.70 -3.05 5.67
C HIS A 52 -9.12 -2.01 6.72
N GLY A 53 -10.39 -1.58 6.75
CA GLY A 53 -10.86 -0.53 7.66
C GLY A 53 -10.21 0.84 7.43
N SER A 54 -9.53 1.03 6.29
CA SER A 54 -8.75 2.24 6.00
C SER A 54 -8.84 2.60 4.52
N PHE A 55 -8.75 3.89 4.19
CA PHE A 55 -8.83 4.37 2.80
C PHE A 55 -7.68 3.86 1.91
N ARG A 56 -6.53 3.63 2.52
CA ARG A 56 -5.31 3.17 1.84
C ARG A 56 -5.05 1.73 2.23
N LYS A 57 -4.71 0.91 1.25
CA LYS A 57 -4.20 -0.44 1.51
C LYS A 57 -3.00 -0.34 2.47
N PRO A 58 -3.01 -1.08 3.59
CA PRO A 58 -1.85 -1.13 4.47
C PRO A 58 -0.65 -1.65 3.67
N LYS A 59 0.51 -1.02 3.86
CA LYS A 59 1.74 -1.53 3.26
C LYS A 59 1.96 -2.94 3.82
N LYS A 60 2.06 -3.93 2.94
CA LYS A 60 2.57 -5.25 3.35
C LYS A 60 4.01 -5.02 3.79
N ILE A 61 4.24 -5.14 5.09
CA ILE A 61 5.60 -5.33 5.59
C ILE A 61 5.89 -6.79 5.28
N ASN A 62 6.76 -7.07 4.31
CA ASN A 62 7.28 -8.42 4.09
C ASN A 62 8.08 -8.78 5.34
N ARG A 63 7.42 -9.40 6.31
CA ARG A 63 8.04 -9.94 7.52
C ARG A 63 8.49 -11.36 7.27
N ASP A 64 9.27 -11.59 6.21
CA ASP A 64 10.03 -12.83 6.07
C ASP A 64 11.27 -12.79 6.99
N PHE A 65 11.09 -12.31 8.22
CA PHE A 65 12.04 -12.46 9.30
C PHE A 65 11.68 -13.75 10.00
N ASN A 66 12.16 -14.87 9.47
CA ASN A 66 12.17 -16.13 10.21
C ASN A 66 13.32 -16.06 11.22
N GLU A 67 13.24 -16.76 12.36
CA GLU A 67 14.33 -16.88 13.34
C GLU A 67 15.64 -17.27 12.66
N ASN A 68 15.59 -18.13 11.64
CA ASN A 68 16.74 -18.51 10.84
C ASN A 68 17.36 -17.33 10.06
N THR A 69 16.53 -16.40 9.58
CA THR A 69 16.99 -15.20 8.87
C THR A 69 17.70 -14.25 9.82
N GLU A 70 17.18 -14.10 11.04
CA GLU A 70 17.79 -13.28 12.08
C GLU A 70 19.11 -13.88 12.57
N LEU A 71 19.16 -15.19 12.85
CA LEU A 71 20.38 -15.90 13.22
C LEU A 71 21.47 -15.80 12.15
N ASN A 72 21.12 -15.96 10.87
CA ASN A 72 22.10 -15.85 9.78
C ASN A 72 22.69 -14.44 9.67
N VAL A 73 21.87 -13.40 9.87
CA VAL A 73 22.34 -12.00 9.89
C VAL A 73 23.28 -11.78 11.07
N LEU A 74 22.94 -12.29 12.26
CA LEU A 74 23.78 -12.17 13.46
C LEU A 74 25.12 -12.88 13.30
N LEU A 75 25.12 -14.13 12.83
CA LEU A 75 26.34 -14.89 12.55
C LEU A 75 27.24 -14.16 11.56
N LYS A 76 26.68 -13.58 10.50
CA LYS A 76 27.48 -12.88 9.48
C LYS A 76 28.15 -11.61 10.03
N ILE A 77 27.46 -10.89 10.90
CA ILE A 77 28.01 -9.71 11.58
C ILE A 77 29.08 -10.11 12.60
N GLU A 78 28.90 -11.24 13.29
CA GLU A 78 29.89 -11.80 14.21
C GLU A 78 31.16 -12.24 13.47
N GLU A 79 31.02 -12.94 12.34
CA GLU A 79 32.12 -13.40 11.50
C GLU A 79 32.91 -12.25 10.86
N ASN A 80 32.24 -11.20 10.41
CA ASN A 80 32.88 -10.01 9.88
C ASN A 80 32.11 -8.73 10.27
N PRO A 81 32.51 -8.05 11.35
CA PRO A 81 31.86 -6.83 11.84
C PRO A 81 31.96 -5.64 10.87
N LYS A 82 32.85 -5.70 9.87
CA LYS A 82 33.00 -4.66 8.84
C LYS A 82 32.13 -4.89 7.61
N THR A 83 31.42 -6.02 7.54
CA THR A 83 30.49 -6.32 6.45
C THR A 83 29.42 -5.23 6.35
N SER A 84 29.10 -4.84 5.12
CA SER A 84 28.03 -3.89 4.87
C SER A 84 26.65 -4.58 4.94
N LEU A 85 25.62 -3.85 5.39
CA LEU A 85 24.24 -4.36 5.36
C LEU A 85 23.77 -4.77 3.95
N ARG A 86 24.39 -4.21 2.91
CA ARG A 86 24.10 -4.54 1.51
C ARG A 86 24.63 -5.92 1.13
N GLU A 87 25.87 -6.25 1.51
CA GLU A 87 26.44 -7.58 1.28
C GLU A 87 25.64 -8.67 2.00
N VAL A 88 25.22 -8.41 3.25
CA VAL A 88 24.36 -9.35 3.99
C VAL A 88 23.03 -9.60 3.25
N ALA A 89 22.42 -8.55 2.71
CA ALA A 89 21.16 -8.70 1.96
C ALA A 89 21.34 -9.49 0.65
N GLU A 90 22.42 -9.26 -0.09
CA GLU A 90 22.71 -9.95 -1.36
C GLU A 90 22.96 -11.46 -1.15
N GLU A 91 23.71 -11.85 -0.12
CA GLU A 91 23.90 -13.26 0.25
C GLU A 91 22.58 -13.94 0.70
N MET A 92 21.76 -13.23 1.47
CA MET A 92 20.50 -13.78 1.98
C MET A 92 19.44 -13.95 0.87
N ASP A 93 19.41 -13.07 -0.13
CA ASP A 93 18.52 -13.20 -1.29
C ASP A 93 18.99 -14.28 -2.27
N SER A 94 20.30 -14.44 -2.46
CA SER A 94 20.85 -15.54 -3.27
C SER A 94 20.57 -16.90 -2.63
N SER A 95 20.59 -17.01 -1.30
CA SER A 95 20.19 -18.23 -0.58
C SER A 95 18.68 -18.53 -0.65
N LYS A 96 17.82 -17.53 -0.87
CA LYS A 96 16.36 -17.73 -1.04
C LYS A 96 15.98 -18.27 -2.43
N ASN A 97 16.83 -18.06 -3.44
CA ASN A 97 16.58 -18.47 -4.83
C ASN A 97 17.03 -19.89 -5.18
N VAL A 98 17.62 -20.65 -4.24
CA VAL A 98 18.04 -22.05 -4.43
C VAL A 98 17.03 -23.04 -3.84
N ARG A 99 15.72 -22.71 -3.89
CA ARG A 99 14.64 -23.59 -3.41
C ARG A 99 13.81 -24.15 -4.55
#